data_AF-A0A2W0AMY9-F1
#
_entry.id   AF-A0A2W0AMY9-F1
#
_cell.length_a   1.000
_cell.length_b   1.000
_cell.length_c   1.000
_cell.angle_alpha   90.00
_cell.angle_beta   90.00
_cell.angle_gamma   90.00
#
_symmetry.space_group_name_H-M   'P 1'
#
loop_
_entity.id
_entity.type
_entity.pdbx_description
1 polymer ?
#
loop_
_entity_poly.entity_id
_entity_poly.type
_entity_poly.pdbx_seq_one_letter_code
_entity_poly.pdbx_strand_id
1 'polypeptide(L)'
;MPPGRRKIHSFVALLVLIFFSPSLAQSQTTQGSNGWQLVWSDEFNGAAGSVPDSRKWTYDVGGGGWGNNEEEVYCAAGSDVSPCSPLTPNAVLDGQGNLVISAIHNNGAWTSARMKSEGMENLQYGRIEARMQLPMGAGVWPAFWLLGSNIHTSGWPLCGEMDVMEWVPQYGPSKTSSTVHGPFSGGNGVGSSFTFPNGGTVRDFHTYGIIWSPNQAQFYRDDPSAPYFTIQNTSDIPGDWVFNHDFFLIMNLAMGGYFPGYTDSTTPNPAVMLVDYVRIYRAAHTPAAGPLTINAGGVAQGSFFADTNFTGGKTVSTEAAIDTSLIPAPVPPQAVYQTARAGESQYTIRDLVPYAPYNVQLHFAETQVNGPGERRFSVTINSQTVLNRFDIFAAAGGKNKAIEENFKANADEYGNIVVQLTPRAPAQPLISGLVVSQTTDNEPTSGPVLLDSGGGEVGNFIADTDFSGGNQASSFAPVDTSLISSPVPPQAVFQSERWAPSTYTIGGFTPGTRHTVTLYFNEIYWSQPTQRQFNVLINGSQVLTNFDIVGMTGAKNKAVEEQFQATANSEGQIVIQLTRGARDQPKISGIAVN
;
A
#
# COMPACT_ATOMS: atom_id res chain seq x y z
N MET A 1 -86.10 -31.49 42.11
CA MET A 1 -84.81 -31.32 41.43
C MET A 1 -84.39 -29.87 41.58
N PRO A 2 -83.40 -29.50 42.41
CA PRO A 2 -82.90 -28.13 42.45
C PRO A 2 -81.63 -27.97 41.60
N PRO A 3 -81.43 -26.82 40.93
CA PRO A 3 -80.47 -26.67 39.85
C PRO A 3 -79.06 -26.33 40.35
N GLY A 4 -78.07 -26.86 39.61
CA GLY A 4 -76.65 -26.90 39.96
C GLY A 4 -75.94 -25.54 39.95
N ARG A 5 -75.16 -25.32 41.01
CA ARG A 5 -74.26 -24.17 41.19
C ARG A 5 -73.03 -24.29 40.29
N ARG A 6 -72.76 -23.21 39.54
CA ARG A 6 -71.55 -23.00 38.72
C ARG A 6 -70.32 -22.82 39.62
N LYS A 7 -69.25 -23.56 39.33
CA LYS A 7 -67.94 -23.43 39.99
C LYS A 7 -67.10 -22.36 39.30
N ILE A 8 -66.59 -21.42 40.10
CA ILE A 8 -65.58 -20.42 39.74
C ILE A 8 -64.22 -21.12 39.69
N HIS A 9 -63.46 -20.94 38.61
CA HIS A 9 -62.02 -21.22 38.58
C HIS A 9 -61.29 -19.99 38.06
N SER A 10 -60.34 -19.53 38.88
CA SER A 10 -59.46 -18.40 38.67
C SER A 10 -58.55 -18.62 37.45
N PHE A 11 -58.48 -17.62 36.56
CA PHE A 11 -57.51 -17.57 35.46
C PHE A 11 -56.18 -16.99 35.97
N VAL A 12 -55.11 -17.77 35.79
CA VAL A 12 -53.72 -17.35 35.97
C VAL A 12 -53.29 -16.60 34.71
N ALA A 13 -52.81 -15.36 34.85
CA ALA A 13 -52.25 -14.57 33.76
C ALA A 13 -50.81 -15.05 33.46
N LEU A 14 -50.58 -15.57 32.26
CA LEU A 14 -49.26 -15.96 31.76
C LEU A 14 -48.56 -14.72 31.18
N LEU A 15 -47.50 -14.26 31.84
CA LEU A 15 -46.64 -13.17 31.37
C LEU A 15 -45.69 -13.73 30.30
N VAL A 16 -45.88 -13.35 29.03
CA VAL A 16 -44.97 -13.72 27.93
C VAL A 16 -43.82 -12.70 27.90
N LEU A 17 -42.64 -13.12 28.36
CA LEU A 17 -41.38 -12.40 28.17
C LEU A 17 -40.90 -12.62 26.73
N ILE A 18 -41.02 -11.59 25.89
CA ILE A 18 -40.41 -11.55 24.55
C ILE A 18 -38.93 -11.24 24.74
N PHE A 19 -38.07 -12.25 24.56
CA PHE A 19 -36.63 -12.05 24.42
C PHE A 19 -36.35 -11.41 23.05
N PHE A 20 -36.02 -10.13 23.03
CA PHE A 20 -35.33 -9.52 21.89
C PHE A 20 -33.88 -9.98 21.90
N SER A 21 -33.57 -11.02 21.12
CA SER A 21 -32.19 -11.30 20.73
C SER A 21 -31.72 -10.13 19.86
N PRO A 22 -30.62 -9.43 20.18
CA PRO A 22 -30.02 -8.51 19.24
C PRO A 22 -29.50 -9.35 18.08
N SER A 23 -30.19 -9.33 16.94
CA SER A 23 -29.58 -9.84 15.71
C SER A 23 -28.38 -8.94 15.45
N LEU A 24 -27.18 -9.49 15.59
CA LEU A 24 -25.99 -8.93 15.00
C LEU A 24 -26.33 -8.73 13.52
N ALA A 25 -26.57 -7.48 13.13
CA ALA A 25 -26.64 -7.10 11.74
C ALA A 25 -25.25 -7.40 11.18
N GLN A 26 -25.15 -8.55 10.53
CA GLN A 26 -23.99 -8.92 9.75
C GLN A 26 -23.87 -7.81 8.70
N SER A 27 -22.84 -6.98 8.84
CA SER A 27 -22.48 -5.98 7.84
C SER A 27 -22.24 -6.74 6.55
N GLN A 28 -23.25 -6.76 5.67
CA GLN A 28 -23.09 -7.25 4.32
C GLN A 28 -22.19 -6.23 3.64
N THR A 29 -20.90 -6.59 3.50
CA THR A 29 -20.05 -5.99 2.50
C THR A 29 -20.80 -6.09 1.18
N THR A 30 -21.20 -4.94 0.65
CA THR A 30 -21.83 -4.83 -0.67
C THR A 30 -20.85 -5.41 -1.68
N GLN A 31 -21.08 -6.65 -2.12
CA GLN A 31 -20.43 -7.15 -3.33
C GLN A 31 -20.82 -6.21 -4.46
N GLY A 32 -19.85 -5.49 -5.01
CA GLY A 32 -20.08 -4.55 -6.10
C GLY A 32 -20.66 -5.27 -7.30
N SER A 33 -21.90 -4.91 -7.66
CA SER A 33 -22.50 -5.27 -8.93
C SER A 33 -21.61 -4.74 -10.07
N ASN A 34 -21.24 -5.61 -11.03
CA ASN A 34 -20.45 -5.36 -12.24
C ASN A 34 -18.93 -5.63 -12.16
N GLY A 35 -18.46 -6.40 -11.19
CA GLY A 35 -17.05 -6.80 -11.19
C GLY A 35 -16.10 -5.64 -10.87
N TRP A 36 -16.55 -4.70 -10.02
CA TRP A 36 -15.76 -3.59 -9.48
C TRP A 36 -15.94 -3.52 -7.97
N GLN A 37 -14.85 -3.37 -7.22
CA GLN A 37 -14.82 -3.18 -5.76
C GLN A 37 -14.40 -1.75 -5.45
N LEU A 38 -15.17 -1.04 -4.63
CA LEU A 38 -14.80 0.28 -4.11
C LEU A 38 -13.59 0.14 -3.18
N VAL A 39 -12.52 0.89 -3.44
CA VAL A 39 -11.28 0.85 -2.64
C VAL A 39 -10.97 2.18 -1.96
N TRP A 40 -11.43 3.30 -2.53
CA TRP A 40 -11.29 4.62 -1.93
C TRP A 40 -12.49 5.47 -2.30
N SER A 41 -12.92 6.34 -1.39
CA SER A 41 -14.01 7.28 -1.64
C SER A 41 -13.90 8.52 -0.78
N ASP A 42 -14.44 9.63 -1.28
CA ASP A 42 -14.92 10.71 -0.45
C ASP A 42 -16.39 11.00 -0.77
N GLU A 43 -17.24 10.83 0.24
CA GLU A 43 -18.69 11.01 0.18
C GLU A 43 -19.10 12.38 0.76
N PHE A 44 -18.12 13.24 1.06
CA PHE A 44 -18.31 14.62 1.51
C PHE A 44 -19.29 14.80 2.68
N ASN A 45 -19.35 13.80 3.55
CA ASN A 45 -20.16 13.82 4.77
C ASN A 45 -19.54 14.73 5.82
N GLY A 46 -20.33 15.65 6.37
CA GLY A 46 -19.92 16.54 7.46
C GLY A 46 -20.98 17.58 7.78
N ALA A 47 -20.65 18.53 8.66
CA ALA A 47 -21.56 19.62 8.97
C ALA A 47 -21.52 20.70 7.87
N ALA A 48 -22.62 21.42 7.65
CA ALA A 48 -22.63 22.54 6.73
C ALA A 48 -21.54 23.57 7.08
N GLY A 49 -20.72 23.95 6.11
CA GLY A 49 -19.63 24.90 6.26
C GLY A 49 -18.32 24.30 6.77
N SER A 50 -18.24 22.99 7.08
CA SER A 50 -16.95 22.37 7.40
C SER A 50 -16.06 22.24 6.16
N VAL A 51 -14.75 22.27 6.36
CA VAL A 51 -13.78 22.06 5.27
C VAL A 51 -13.66 20.57 4.91
N PRO A 52 -13.26 20.24 3.66
CA PRO A 52 -12.96 18.86 3.25
C PRO A 52 -11.88 18.17 4.08
N ASP A 53 -11.89 16.84 4.14
CA ASP A 53 -10.92 16.05 4.93
C ASP A 53 -9.48 16.29 4.45
N SER A 54 -8.67 16.93 5.28
CA SER A 54 -7.27 17.25 4.96
C SER A 54 -6.36 16.03 4.85
N ARG A 55 -6.84 14.83 5.20
CA ARG A 55 -6.14 13.56 4.96
C ARG A 55 -6.36 13.05 3.53
N LYS A 56 -7.33 13.59 2.80
CA LYS A 56 -7.67 13.22 1.42
C LYS A 56 -7.34 14.30 0.41
N TRP A 57 -7.40 15.56 0.84
CA TRP A 57 -7.29 16.72 -0.05
C TRP A 57 -6.28 17.74 0.44
N THR A 58 -5.51 18.26 -0.51
CA THR A 58 -4.76 19.52 -0.41
C THR A 58 -5.16 20.45 -1.55
N TYR A 59 -4.54 21.63 -1.62
CA TYR A 59 -4.93 22.70 -2.53
C TYR A 59 -3.72 23.26 -3.27
N ASP A 60 -3.89 23.51 -4.56
CA ASP A 60 -3.07 24.49 -5.25
C ASP A 60 -3.57 25.89 -4.86
N VAL A 61 -2.66 26.81 -4.55
CA VAL A 61 -3.00 28.16 -4.07
C VAL A 61 -2.28 29.25 -4.86
N GLY A 62 -2.94 30.39 -5.01
CA GLY A 62 -2.42 31.55 -5.73
C GLY A 62 -3.13 31.81 -7.07
N GLY A 63 -2.84 32.97 -7.65
CA GLY A 63 -3.25 33.34 -9.00
C GLY A 63 -2.08 33.28 -9.97
N GLY A 64 -2.12 34.09 -11.03
CA GLY A 64 -1.03 34.17 -12.01
C GLY A 64 -1.26 33.33 -13.27
N GLY A 65 -2.51 32.91 -13.49
CA GLY A 65 -2.99 32.44 -14.78
C GLY A 65 -2.82 30.95 -15.07
N TRP A 66 -2.09 30.18 -14.25
CA TRP A 66 -2.06 28.71 -14.27
C TRP A 66 -1.86 28.04 -15.64
N GLY A 67 -1.15 28.72 -16.55
CA GLY A 67 -0.88 28.24 -17.92
C GLY A 67 -1.94 28.63 -18.96
N ASN A 68 -3.12 29.08 -18.54
CA ASN A 68 -4.25 29.46 -19.41
C ASN A 68 -4.67 30.94 -19.28
N ASN A 69 -3.93 31.74 -18.53
CA ASN A 69 -4.29 33.13 -18.19
C ASN A 69 -5.65 33.24 -17.46
N GLU A 70 -5.91 32.26 -16.58
CA GLU A 70 -7.01 32.23 -15.60
C GLU A 70 -7.06 33.53 -14.75
N GLU A 71 -8.28 34.00 -14.44
CA GLU A 71 -8.57 35.28 -13.74
C GLU A 71 -8.68 35.13 -12.22
N GLU A 72 -8.85 33.90 -11.70
CA GLU A 72 -9.02 33.64 -10.28
C GLU A 72 -7.70 33.51 -9.51
N VAL A 73 -7.84 33.67 -8.20
CA VAL A 73 -6.88 33.21 -7.20
C VAL A 73 -7.44 31.94 -6.56
N TYR A 74 -6.73 30.82 -6.68
CA TYR A 74 -7.11 29.61 -5.95
C TYR A 74 -6.78 29.76 -4.46
N CYS A 75 -7.75 29.37 -3.63
CA CYS A 75 -7.72 29.51 -2.18
C CYS A 75 -7.88 28.13 -1.52
N ALA A 76 -6.97 27.81 -0.60
CA ALA A 76 -7.17 26.69 0.30
C ALA A 76 -8.36 26.93 1.21
N ALA A 77 -9.10 25.87 1.55
CA ALA A 77 -10.23 25.98 2.46
C ALA A 77 -9.77 26.51 3.83
N GLY A 78 -10.42 27.59 4.31
CA GLY A 78 -10.07 28.25 5.58
C GLY A 78 -8.88 29.23 5.52
N SER A 79 -8.31 29.50 4.35
CA SER A 79 -7.22 30.48 4.19
C SER A 79 -7.67 31.91 4.53
N ASP A 80 -6.81 32.65 5.25
CA ASP A 80 -6.96 34.07 5.60
C ASP A 80 -6.03 35.01 4.79
N VAL A 81 -5.33 34.45 3.79
CA VAL A 81 -4.44 35.22 2.92
C VAL A 81 -5.25 35.89 1.82
N SER A 82 -5.41 37.22 1.90
CA SER A 82 -6.11 38.03 0.89
C SER A 82 -5.64 37.70 -0.54
N PRO A 83 -6.56 37.55 -1.52
CA PRO A 83 -8.00 37.80 -1.45
C PRO A 83 -8.84 36.66 -0.84
N CYS A 84 -8.23 35.56 -0.41
CA CYS A 84 -8.93 34.47 0.28
C CYS A 84 -9.47 34.93 1.65
N SER A 85 -10.54 34.30 2.10
CA SER A 85 -11.17 34.63 3.38
C SER A 85 -11.81 33.39 4.01
N PRO A 86 -11.59 33.13 5.31
CA PRO A 86 -12.23 32.03 6.01
C PRO A 86 -13.73 32.26 6.22
N LEU A 87 -14.22 33.50 6.03
CA LEU A 87 -15.64 33.83 6.11
C LEU A 87 -16.40 33.50 4.81
N THR A 88 -15.68 33.40 3.69
CA THR A 88 -16.23 33.06 2.36
C THR A 88 -15.32 32.03 1.69
N PRO A 89 -15.20 30.82 2.27
CA PRO A 89 -14.34 29.77 1.73
C PRO A 89 -14.84 29.27 0.37
N ASN A 90 -13.91 28.96 -0.52
CA ASN A 90 -14.23 28.50 -1.87
C ASN A 90 -14.50 26.98 -1.97
N ALA A 91 -14.24 26.22 -0.90
CA ALA A 91 -14.53 24.78 -0.82
C ALA A 91 -15.02 24.41 0.58
N VAL A 92 -16.27 23.96 0.68
CA VAL A 92 -16.93 23.55 1.94
C VAL A 92 -17.92 22.42 1.72
N LEU A 93 -18.28 21.72 2.79
CA LEU A 93 -19.38 20.75 2.79
C LEU A 93 -20.72 21.46 2.98
N ASP A 94 -21.77 21.05 2.27
CA ASP A 94 -23.12 21.62 2.42
C ASP A 94 -23.89 21.05 3.62
N GLY A 95 -23.42 19.93 4.19
CA GLY A 95 -24.08 19.20 5.26
C GLY A 95 -25.16 18.22 4.78
N GLN A 96 -25.27 18.00 3.48
CA GLN A 96 -26.17 17.07 2.82
C GLN A 96 -25.42 15.99 2.02
N GLY A 97 -24.10 15.91 2.22
CA GLY A 97 -23.23 14.93 1.55
C GLY A 97 -22.62 15.46 0.25
N ASN A 98 -22.55 16.79 0.04
CA ASN A 98 -21.85 17.34 -1.11
C ASN A 98 -20.71 18.28 -0.69
N LEU A 99 -19.64 18.24 -1.47
CA LEU A 99 -18.68 19.33 -1.57
C LEU A 99 -19.24 20.43 -2.47
N VAL A 100 -19.11 21.67 -2.02
CA VAL A 100 -19.44 22.90 -2.73
C VAL A 100 -18.15 23.62 -3.07
N ILE A 101 -17.79 23.65 -4.35
CA ILE A 101 -16.73 24.52 -4.86
C ILE A 101 -17.38 25.78 -5.44
N SER A 102 -17.07 26.94 -4.86
CA SER A 102 -17.64 28.23 -5.23
C SER A 102 -16.57 29.18 -5.77
N ALA A 103 -16.74 29.66 -7.00
CA ALA A 103 -16.01 30.81 -7.50
C ALA A 103 -16.75 32.09 -7.12
N ILE A 104 -16.06 33.00 -6.43
CA ILE A 104 -16.64 34.21 -5.83
C ILE A 104 -15.87 35.43 -6.33
N HIS A 105 -16.57 36.37 -6.95
CA HIS A 105 -16.02 37.67 -7.31
C HIS A 105 -16.30 38.69 -6.21
N ASN A 106 -15.24 39.17 -5.57
CA ASN A 106 -15.33 40.18 -4.53
C ASN A 106 -14.17 41.17 -4.67
N ASN A 107 -14.44 42.46 -4.46
CA ASN A 107 -13.45 43.54 -4.52
C ASN A 107 -12.58 43.54 -5.80
N GLY A 108 -13.16 43.15 -6.94
CA GLY A 108 -12.48 43.14 -8.24
C GLY A 108 -11.55 41.95 -8.49
N ALA A 109 -11.64 40.89 -7.67
CA ALA A 109 -10.90 39.66 -7.86
C ALA A 109 -11.83 38.44 -7.78
N TRP A 110 -11.60 37.46 -8.65
CA TRP A 110 -12.19 36.13 -8.52
C TRP A 110 -11.35 35.29 -7.55
N THR A 111 -12.04 34.56 -6.68
CA THR A 111 -11.45 33.50 -5.85
C THR A 111 -12.14 32.19 -6.20
N SER A 112 -11.41 31.07 -6.16
CA SER A 112 -11.97 29.73 -6.38
C SER A 112 -11.14 28.67 -5.64
N ALA A 113 -11.41 27.39 -5.87
CA ALA A 113 -10.59 26.29 -5.33
C ALA A 113 -10.16 25.31 -6.42
N ARG A 114 -8.94 24.80 -6.25
CA ARG A 114 -8.35 23.68 -6.99
C ARG A 114 -7.82 22.69 -5.98
N MET A 115 -8.57 21.61 -5.80
CA MET A 115 -8.30 20.55 -4.84
C MET A 115 -7.57 19.41 -5.52
N LYS A 116 -6.62 18.79 -4.81
CA LYS A 116 -5.88 17.64 -5.30
C LYS A 116 -5.62 16.60 -4.22
N SER A 117 -5.46 15.34 -4.62
CA SER A 117 -5.12 14.23 -3.73
C SER A 117 -3.60 13.98 -3.62
N GLU A 118 -2.78 14.81 -4.26
CA GLU A 118 -1.32 14.65 -4.32
C GLU A 118 -0.68 14.56 -2.92
N GLY A 119 0.01 13.44 -2.66
CA GLY A 119 0.63 13.17 -1.35
C GLY A 119 -0.32 12.59 -0.29
N MET A 120 -1.61 12.45 -0.62
CA MET A 120 -2.63 11.78 0.21
C MET A 120 -3.03 10.45 -0.41
N GLU A 121 -3.40 10.46 -1.68
CA GLU A 121 -3.87 9.30 -2.44
C GLU A 121 -3.34 9.43 -3.88
N ASN A 122 -2.45 8.52 -4.25
CA ASN A 122 -2.05 8.32 -5.63
C ASN A 122 -2.60 6.98 -6.11
N LEU A 123 -3.02 6.91 -7.36
CA LEU A 123 -3.62 5.73 -7.95
C LEU A 123 -2.99 5.41 -9.31
N GLN A 124 -2.88 4.11 -9.59
CA GLN A 124 -2.59 3.62 -10.93
C GLN A 124 -3.68 2.64 -11.34
N TYR A 125 -4.32 2.86 -12.49
CA TYR A 125 -5.46 2.09 -13.04
C TYR A 125 -6.76 2.15 -12.23
N GLY A 126 -7.77 1.42 -12.68
CA GLY A 126 -9.05 1.26 -12.02
C GLY A 126 -10.17 2.03 -12.70
N ARG A 127 -11.34 2.02 -12.07
CA ARG A 127 -12.47 2.85 -12.47
C ARG A 127 -12.55 4.02 -11.50
N ILE A 128 -12.35 5.22 -12.00
CA ILE A 128 -12.40 6.46 -11.23
C ILE A 128 -13.62 7.24 -11.69
N GLU A 129 -14.38 7.77 -10.75
CA GLU A 129 -15.52 8.62 -11.05
C GLU A 129 -15.77 9.69 -10.00
N ALA A 130 -16.34 10.80 -10.44
CA ALA A 130 -16.96 11.79 -9.58
C ALA A 130 -18.39 12.05 -10.05
N ARG A 131 -19.33 12.16 -9.11
CA ARG A 131 -20.70 12.58 -9.42
C ARG A 131 -20.85 14.06 -9.13
N MET A 132 -21.07 14.85 -10.18
CA MET A 132 -20.99 16.31 -10.10
C MET A 132 -22.16 16.99 -10.80
N GLN A 133 -22.47 18.20 -10.35
CA GLN A 133 -23.34 19.16 -11.01
C GLN A 133 -22.54 20.44 -11.26
N LEU A 134 -22.55 20.94 -12.49
CA LEU A 134 -21.64 21.99 -12.93
C LEU A 134 -22.34 23.36 -13.05
N PRO A 135 -21.62 24.46 -12.80
CA PRO A 135 -22.09 25.80 -13.10
C PRO A 135 -22.08 26.07 -14.61
N MET A 136 -22.85 27.06 -15.03
CA MET A 136 -22.83 27.59 -16.40
C MET A 136 -22.77 29.11 -16.40
N GLY A 137 -22.01 29.67 -17.34
CA GLY A 137 -21.94 31.11 -17.60
C GLY A 137 -20.61 31.46 -18.25
N ALA A 138 -20.46 32.69 -18.74
CA ALA A 138 -19.22 33.12 -19.39
C ALA A 138 -17.99 32.90 -18.50
N GLY A 139 -16.90 32.42 -19.09
CA GLY A 139 -15.61 32.21 -18.43
C GLY A 139 -15.58 31.08 -17.40
N VAL A 140 -16.64 30.32 -17.20
CA VAL A 140 -16.65 29.24 -16.19
C VAL A 140 -16.02 27.96 -16.75
N TRP A 141 -15.06 27.36 -16.03
CA TRP A 141 -14.38 26.11 -16.42
C TRP A 141 -14.23 25.14 -15.24
N PRO A 142 -15.27 24.33 -14.95
CA PRO A 142 -15.16 23.21 -14.03
C PRO A 142 -14.42 22.04 -14.70
N ALA A 143 -13.58 21.35 -13.92
CA ALA A 143 -12.85 20.18 -14.39
C ALA A 143 -12.68 19.12 -13.30
N PHE A 144 -12.60 17.85 -13.74
CA PHE A 144 -12.19 16.68 -12.95
C PHE A 144 -11.23 15.85 -13.78
N TRP A 145 -10.02 15.63 -13.26
CA TRP A 145 -8.91 15.13 -14.06
C TRP A 145 -7.83 14.48 -13.21
N LEU A 146 -6.90 13.80 -13.87
CA LEU A 146 -5.77 13.11 -13.25
C LEU A 146 -4.46 13.67 -13.80
N LEU A 147 -3.48 13.86 -12.93
CA LEU A 147 -2.13 14.29 -13.30
C LEU A 147 -1.09 13.31 -12.78
N GLY A 148 -0.05 13.05 -13.59
CA GLY A 148 1.03 12.17 -13.22
C GLY A 148 1.75 12.61 -11.94
N SER A 149 1.90 11.71 -10.98
CA SER A 149 2.56 12.01 -9.68
C SER A 149 4.05 12.35 -9.82
N ASN A 150 4.63 12.06 -10.98
CA ASN A 150 5.99 12.44 -11.36
C ASN A 150 6.07 13.84 -12.03
N ILE A 151 5.01 14.67 -11.95
CA ILE A 151 5.00 16.04 -12.51
C ILE A 151 6.23 16.85 -12.11
N HIS A 152 6.70 16.73 -10.86
CA HIS A 152 7.85 17.47 -10.36
C HIS A 152 9.22 16.95 -10.84
N THR A 153 9.28 15.72 -11.35
CA THR A 153 10.51 15.12 -11.87
C THR A 153 10.55 15.05 -13.38
N SER A 154 9.42 14.81 -14.03
CA SER A 154 9.30 14.63 -15.49
C SER A 154 8.75 15.88 -16.19
N GLY A 155 7.96 16.71 -15.50
CA GLY A 155 7.29 17.87 -16.10
C GLY A 155 6.15 17.49 -17.05
N TRP A 156 5.29 18.46 -17.36
CA TRP A 156 4.22 18.31 -18.35
C TRP A 156 4.78 18.55 -19.77
N PRO A 157 4.36 17.79 -20.81
CA PRO A 157 3.34 16.72 -20.78
C PRO A 157 3.92 15.33 -20.51
N LEU A 158 5.20 15.21 -20.13
CA LEU A 158 5.89 13.92 -19.96
C LEU A 158 5.38 13.10 -18.76
N CYS A 159 4.78 13.75 -17.77
CA CYS A 159 4.09 13.09 -16.66
C CYS A 159 2.72 12.51 -17.03
N GLY A 160 2.17 12.88 -18.19
CA GLY A 160 0.81 12.52 -18.59
C GLY A 160 -0.28 13.27 -17.80
N GLU A 161 -1.42 13.45 -18.46
CA GLU A 161 -2.63 14.09 -17.94
C GLU A 161 -3.86 13.41 -18.57
N MET A 162 -4.90 13.18 -17.76
CA MET A 162 -6.16 12.59 -18.22
C MET A 162 -7.34 13.40 -17.70
N ASP A 163 -7.89 14.24 -18.56
CA ASP A 163 -9.06 15.06 -18.29
C ASP A 163 -10.32 14.22 -18.41
N VAL A 164 -10.89 13.82 -17.27
CA VAL A 164 -12.08 12.95 -17.22
C VAL A 164 -13.33 13.73 -17.54
N MET A 165 -13.38 15.00 -17.15
CA MET A 165 -14.44 15.92 -17.48
C MET A 165 -13.89 17.33 -17.54
N GLU A 166 -14.14 17.98 -18.66
CA GLU A 166 -14.06 19.43 -18.79
C GLU A 166 -15.33 19.99 -19.41
N TRP A 167 -15.69 21.20 -18.98
CA TRP A 167 -16.74 21.97 -19.60
C TRP A 167 -16.34 23.43 -19.75
N VAL A 168 -16.65 24.01 -20.91
CA VAL A 168 -16.54 25.45 -21.16
C VAL A 168 -17.79 25.95 -21.89
N PRO A 169 -18.12 27.26 -21.81
CA PRO A 169 -19.38 27.79 -22.34
C PRO A 169 -19.57 27.55 -23.85
N GLN A 170 -18.48 27.50 -24.60
CA GLN A 170 -18.44 27.27 -26.05
C GLN A 170 -18.98 25.89 -26.44
N TYR A 171 -19.00 24.92 -25.52
CA TYR A 171 -19.57 23.60 -25.78
C TYR A 171 -21.10 23.59 -25.70
N GLY A 172 -21.70 24.60 -25.09
CA GLY A 172 -23.12 24.66 -24.80
C GLY A 172 -23.53 23.77 -23.61
N PRO A 173 -24.81 23.84 -23.18
CA PRO A 173 -25.29 23.19 -21.95
C PRO A 173 -25.22 21.66 -21.96
N SER A 174 -25.29 21.05 -23.14
CA SER A 174 -25.55 19.61 -23.28
C SER A 174 -24.32 18.79 -23.60
N LYS A 175 -23.11 19.36 -23.52
CA LYS A 175 -21.88 18.69 -23.98
C LYS A 175 -20.73 18.90 -23.01
N THR A 176 -19.95 17.85 -22.74
CA THR A 176 -18.66 17.91 -22.01
C THR A 176 -17.56 17.25 -22.84
N SER A 177 -16.30 17.47 -22.47
CA SER A 177 -15.14 16.83 -23.11
C SER A 177 -14.39 15.90 -22.14
N SER A 178 -13.65 14.96 -22.71
CA SER A 178 -12.54 14.26 -22.05
C SER A 178 -11.34 14.26 -23.00
N THR A 179 -10.16 14.48 -22.45
CA THR A 179 -8.91 14.66 -23.21
C THR A 179 -7.77 13.94 -22.50
N VAL A 180 -6.78 13.47 -23.24
CA VAL A 180 -5.51 13.01 -22.66
C VAL A 180 -4.34 13.76 -23.26
N HIS A 181 -3.39 14.14 -22.41
CA HIS A 181 -2.15 14.81 -22.81
C HIS A 181 -0.96 13.93 -22.46
N GLY A 182 -0.02 13.84 -23.41
CA GLY A 182 1.24 13.12 -23.26
C GLY A 182 2.27 13.64 -24.25
N PRO A 183 3.47 13.05 -24.29
CA PRO A 183 4.52 13.42 -25.24
C PRO A 183 4.06 13.42 -26.71
N PHE A 184 3.06 12.58 -27.02
CA PHE A 184 2.49 12.42 -28.35
C PHE A 184 1.56 13.55 -28.80
N SER A 185 1.04 14.38 -27.89
CA SER A 185 0.03 15.40 -28.20
C SER A 185 0.33 16.78 -27.62
N GLY A 186 1.05 16.86 -26.50
CA GLY A 186 1.24 18.12 -25.76
C GLY A 186 -0.07 18.86 -25.56
N GLY A 187 -0.08 20.17 -25.78
CA GLY A 187 -1.27 21.01 -25.57
C GLY A 187 -2.44 20.75 -26.51
N ASN A 188 -2.24 20.05 -27.64
CA ASN A 188 -3.36 19.71 -28.52
C ASN A 188 -4.26 18.63 -27.92
N GLY A 189 -3.70 17.75 -27.08
CA GLY A 189 -4.42 16.61 -26.49
C GLY A 189 -4.94 15.61 -27.53
N VAL A 190 -5.47 14.49 -27.03
CA VAL A 190 -6.30 13.56 -27.82
C VAL A 190 -7.57 13.34 -27.03
N GLY A 191 -8.72 13.75 -27.58
CA GLY A 191 -9.96 13.79 -26.83
C GLY A 191 -11.20 13.62 -27.68
N SER A 192 -12.35 13.56 -27.01
CA SER A 192 -13.66 13.51 -27.63
C SER A 192 -14.72 14.16 -26.74
N SER A 193 -15.80 14.64 -27.37
CA SER A 193 -16.92 15.25 -26.66
C SER A 193 -18.09 14.29 -26.48
N PHE A 194 -18.73 14.31 -25.31
CA PHE A 194 -19.98 13.62 -25.05
C PHE A 194 -21.14 14.60 -25.10
N THR A 195 -22.25 14.23 -25.76
CA THR A 195 -23.50 15.02 -25.74
C THR A 195 -24.56 14.26 -24.94
N PHE A 196 -25.12 14.89 -23.91
CA PHE A 196 -26.13 14.28 -23.06
C PHE A 196 -27.42 13.98 -23.85
N PRO A 197 -27.99 12.77 -23.72
CA PRO A 197 -29.22 12.40 -24.40
C PRO A 197 -30.43 13.11 -23.77
N ASN A 198 -31.56 13.10 -24.50
CA ASN A 198 -32.87 13.53 -24.00
C ASN A 198 -32.95 14.97 -23.45
N GLY A 199 -32.05 15.85 -23.88
CA GLY A 199 -32.01 17.24 -23.43
C GLY A 199 -31.37 17.46 -22.05
N GLY A 200 -30.65 16.45 -21.51
CA GLY A 200 -29.86 16.61 -20.29
C GLY A 200 -28.77 17.67 -20.44
N THR A 201 -28.38 18.27 -19.32
CA THR A 201 -27.41 19.36 -19.30
C THR A 201 -26.40 19.19 -18.17
N VAL A 202 -25.29 19.91 -18.26
CA VAL A 202 -24.28 19.96 -17.17
C VAL A 202 -24.82 20.49 -15.83
N ARG A 203 -26.03 21.05 -15.80
CA ARG A 203 -26.70 21.50 -14.57
C ARG A 203 -27.45 20.37 -13.86
N ASP A 204 -27.57 19.20 -14.47
CA ASP A 204 -28.04 17.99 -13.83
C ASP A 204 -26.85 17.28 -13.17
N PHE A 205 -27.09 16.47 -12.15
CA PHE A 205 -26.03 15.62 -11.62
C PHE A 205 -25.73 14.48 -12.59
N HIS A 206 -24.46 14.39 -12.98
CA HIS A 206 -23.94 13.31 -13.82
C HIS A 206 -22.75 12.64 -13.16
N THR A 207 -22.56 11.36 -13.47
CA THR A 207 -21.34 10.64 -13.11
C THR A 207 -20.33 10.79 -14.24
N TYR A 208 -19.17 11.34 -13.92
CA TYR A 208 -18.06 11.54 -14.86
C TYR A 208 -16.96 10.56 -14.50
N GLY A 209 -16.59 9.66 -15.41
CA GLY A 209 -15.63 8.63 -15.06
C GLY A 209 -14.75 8.14 -16.19
N ILE A 210 -13.72 7.43 -15.76
CA ILE A 210 -12.69 6.78 -16.57
C ILE A 210 -12.49 5.35 -16.07
N ILE A 211 -12.30 4.42 -16.99
CA ILE A 211 -11.81 3.06 -16.75
C ILE A 211 -10.42 2.99 -17.36
N TRP A 212 -9.41 2.81 -16.52
CA TRP A 212 -8.01 2.92 -16.90
C TRP A 212 -7.26 1.63 -16.59
N SER A 213 -6.42 1.21 -17.53
CA SER A 213 -5.60 0.00 -17.53
C SER A 213 -4.25 0.28 -18.23
N PRO A 214 -3.26 -0.63 -18.17
CA PRO A 214 -1.91 -0.38 -18.71
C PRO A 214 -1.83 0.01 -20.18
N ASN A 215 -2.82 -0.36 -20.98
CA ASN A 215 -2.79 -0.12 -22.42
C ASN A 215 -4.02 0.63 -22.91
N GLN A 216 -4.88 1.12 -22.02
CA GLN A 216 -6.14 1.73 -22.41
C GLN A 216 -6.73 2.63 -21.31
N ALA A 217 -7.31 3.75 -21.76
CA ALA A 217 -8.20 4.59 -20.97
C ALA A 217 -9.56 4.73 -21.70
N GLN A 218 -10.66 4.52 -20.97
CA GLN A 218 -12.02 4.57 -21.50
C GLN A 218 -12.85 5.55 -20.67
N PHE A 219 -13.37 6.60 -21.29
CA PHE A 219 -14.13 7.64 -20.63
C PHE A 219 -15.62 7.44 -20.84
N TYR A 220 -16.40 7.68 -19.79
CA TYR A 220 -17.85 7.52 -19.80
C TYR A 220 -18.56 8.68 -19.10
N ARG A 221 -19.87 8.74 -19.34
CA ARG A 221 -20.82 9.61 -18.63
C ARG A 221 -21.98 8.74 -18.19
N ASP A 222 -22.31 8.79 -16.91
CA ASP A 222 -23.39 8.07 -16.22
C ASP A 222 -23.30 6.53 -16.21
N ASP A 223 -22.98 5.90 -17.34
CA ASP A 223 -22.93 4.44 -17.51
C ASP A 223 -21.51 3.94 -17.81
N PRO A 224 -20.83 3.27 -16.86
CA PRO A 224 -19.50 2.71 -17.07
C PRO A 224 -19.46 1.57 -18.10
N SER A 225 -20.59 0.99 -18.48
CA SER A 225 -20.65 -0.05 -19.52
C SER A 225 -20.68 0.51 -20.95
N ALA A 226 -20.86 1.82 -21.11
CA ALA A 226 -20.97 2.50 -22.39
C ALA A 226 -19.96 3.66 -22.53
N PRO A 227 -18.63 3.38 -22.54
CA PRO A 227 -17.63 4.41 -22.76
C PRO A 227 -17.81 5.06 -24.13
N TYR A 228 -17.76 6.39 -24.17
CA TYR A 228 -17.94 7.17 -25.40
C TYR A 228 -16.62 7.54 -26.08
N PHE A 229 -15.52 7.49 -25.32
CA PHE A 229 -14.18 7.77 -25.79
C PHE A 229 -13.23 6.71 -25.24
N THR A 230 -12.37 6.17 -26.10
CA THR A 230 -11.39 5.17 -25.74
C THR A 230 -10.11 5.49 -26.47
N ILE A 231 -9.01 5.53 -25.72
CA ILE A 231 -7.66 5.66 -26.26
C ILE A 231 -6.82 4.46 -25.79
N GLN A 232 -5.99 3.93 -26.69
CA GLN A 232 -5.21 2.71 -26.47
C GLN A 232 -3.74 2.92 -26.82
N ASN A 233 -2.86 2.25 -26.08
CA ASN A 233 -1.43 2.15 -26.39
C ASN A 233 -1.20 1.24 -27.61
N THR A 234 -1.53 1.72 -28.80
CA THR A 234 -1.29 1.03 -30.08
C THR A 234 -0.24 1.78 -30.89
N SER A 235 0.17 1.19 -32.02
CA SER A 235 1.03 1.84 -33.01
C SER A 235 0.47 3.17 -33.55
N ASP A 236 -0.80 3.47 -33.31
CA ASP A 236 -1.46 4.68 -33.81
C ASP A 236 -1.25 5.90 -32.89
N ILE A 237 -0.69 5.71 -31.68
CA ILE A 237 -0.22 6.82 -30.85
C ILE A 237 1.21 7.17 -31.27
N PRO A 238 1.48 8.39 -31.78
CA PRO A 238 2.76 8.74 -32.40
C PRO A 238 3.92 8.96 -31.41
N GLY A 239 3.74 8.71 -30.11
CA GLY A 239 4.75 8.94 -29.08
C GLY A 239 4.54 8.08 -27.83
N ASP A 240 5.40 8.27 -26.82
CA ASP A 240 5.46 7.39 -25.66
C ASP A 240 4.16 7.37 -24.84
N TRP A 241 3.70 6.18 -24.50
CA TRP A 241 2.60 5.96 -23.56
C TRP A 241 3.07 6.16 -22.12
N VAL A 242 2.72 7.31 -21.54
CA VAL A 242 3.17 7.73 -20.19
C VAL A 242 2.15 7.45 -19.09
N PHE A 243 1.04 6.76 -19.38
CA PHE A 243 -0.02 6.50 -18.39
C PHE A 243 0.18 5.19 -17.61
N ASN A 244 1.43 4.77 -17.39
CA ASN A 244 1.77 3.52 -16.70
C ASN A 244 2.59 3.78 -15.43
N HIS A 245 2.17 4.77 -14.65
CA HIS A 245 2.66 5.05 -13.30
C HIS A 245 1.53 5.66 -12.46
N ASP A 246 1.84 6.09 -11.24
CA ASP A 246 0.86 6.66 -10.32
C ASP A 246 0.42 8.07 -10.76
N PHE A 247 -0.87 8.37 -10.59
CA PHE A 247 -1.52 9.64 -10.84
C PHE A 247 -2.28 10.09 -9.60
N PHE A 248 -2.49 11.39 -9.42
CA PHE A 248 -3.37 11.94 -8.40
C PHE A 248 -4.57 12.65 -9.02
N LEU A 249 -5.64 12.79 -8.24
CA LEU A 249 -6.88 13.42 -8.66
C LEU A 249 -6.80 14.94 -8.51
N ILE A 250 -7.40 15.68 -9.43
CA ILE A 250 -7.61 17.12 -9.34
C ILE A 250 -9.07 17.45 -9.68
N MET A 251 -9.63 18.38 -8.93
CA MET A 251 -10.91 19.00 -9.23
C MET A 251 -10.85 20.50 -8.97
N ASN A 252 -11.36 21.29 -9.91
CA ASN A 252 -11.31 22.73 -9.83
C ASN A 252 -12.49 23.40 -10.51
N LEU A 253 -12.66 24.68 -10.20
CA LEU A 253 -13.55 25.59 -10.89
C LEU A 253 -12.73 26.82 -11.32
N ALA A 254 -12.13 26.77 -12.50
CA ALA A 254 -11.37 27.87 -13.07
C ALA A 254 -12.30 28.97 -13.63
N MET A 255 -11.79 30.20 -13.71
CA MET A 255 -12.52 31.38 -14.17
C MET A 255 -11.70 32.15 -15.19
N GLY A 256 -12.27 32.44 -16.35
CA GLY A 256 -11.62 33.27 -17.36
C GLY A 256 -10.41 32.58 -18.02
N GLY A 257 -9.80 33.29 -18.98
CA GLY A 257 -8.60 32.82 -19.67
C GLY A 257 -8.84 32.38 -21.12
N TYR A 258 -7.78 31.85 -21.73
CA TYR A 258 -7.77 31.56 -23.17
C TYR A 258 -8.75 30.45 -23.55
N PHE A 259 -8.94 29.46 -22.69
CA PHE A 259 -9.80 28.32 -22.98
C PHE A 259 -11.31 28.58 -22.75
N PRO A 260 -11.80 28.95 -21.55
CA PRO A 260 -13.23 29.21 -21.36
C PRO A 260 -13.70 30.58 -21.90
N GLY A 261 -12.78 31.42 -22.37
CA GLY A 261 -13.01 32.84 -22.59
C GLY A 261 -13.03 33.61 -21.26
N TYR A 262 -12.98 34.93 -21.31
CA TYR A 262 -12.94 35.77 -20.10
C TYR A 262 -14.32 35.91 -19.44
N THR A 263 -14.35 36.26 -18.15
CA THR A 263 -15.61 36.52 -17.43
C THR A 263 -16.27 37.81 -17.93
N ASP A 264 -17.59 37.87 -17.86
CA ASP A 264 -18.36 39.05 -18.25
C ASP A 264 -19.62 39.21 -17.38
N SER A 265 -20.53 40.12 -17.76
CA SER A 265 -21.78 40.37 -17.02
C SER A 265 -22.72 39.17 -16.91
N THR A 266 -22.50 38.10 -17.67
CA THR A 266 -23.26 36.85 -17.64
C THR A 266 -22.60 35.77 -16.81
N THR A 267 -21.40 36.01 -16.27
CA THR A 267 -20.73 35.10 -15.34
C THR A 267 -21.49 35.07 -14.00
N PRO A 268 -21.90 33.89 -13.51
CA PRO A 268 -22.57 33.77 -12.21
C PRO A 268 -21.63 34.10 -11.07
N ASN A 269 -22.13 34.82 -10.05
CA ASN A 269 -21.39 35.14 -8.83
C ASN A 269 -22.29 34.91 -7.60
N PRO A 270 -22.11 33.82 -6.84
CA PRO A 270 -21.08 32.79 -7.05
C PRO A 270 -21.39 31.87 -8.25
N ALA A 271 -20.35 31.36 -8.90
CA ALA A 271 -20.45 30.15 -9.73
C ALA A 271 -20.23 28.94 -8.82
N VAL A 272 -21.11 27.94 -8.86
CA VAL A 272 -21.08 26.82 -7.91
C VAL A 272 -21.03 25.48 -8.64
N MET A 273 -20.01 24.68 -8.31
CA MET A 273 -19.91 23.26 -8.65
C MET A 273 -20.23 22.42 -7.40
N LEU A 274 -21.14 21.47 -7.54
CA LEU A 274 -21.46 20.51 -6.48
C LEU A 274 -20.85 19.16 -6.82
N VAL A 275 -20.26 18.49 -5.84
CA VAL A 275 -19.73 17.13 -5.97
C VAL A 275 -20.29 16.28 -4.86
N ASP A 276 -21.07 15.27 -5.24
CA ASP A 276 -21.72 14.31 -4.35
C ASP A 276 -20.70 13.29 -3.82
N TYR A 277 -19.90 12.72 -4.72
CA TYR A 277 -18.81 11.84 -4.32
C TYR A 277 -17.66 11.86 -5.31
N VAL A 278 -16.49 11.43 -4.84
CA VAL A 278 -15.41 10.90 -5.66
C VAL A 278 -15.13 9.47 -5.23
N ARG A 279 -15.08 8.53 -6.18
CA ARG A 279 -14.89 7.10 -5.89
C ARG A 279 -13.86 6.48 -6.83
N ILE A 280 -13.05 5.60 -6.26
CA ILE A 280 -12.09 4.78 -6.98
C ILE A 280 -12.46 3.32 -6.75
N TYR A 281 -12.65 2.59 -7.83
CA TYR A 281 -12.92 1.17 -7.83
C TYR A 281 -11.78 0.41 -8.50
N ARG A 282 -11.48 -0.77 -7.96
CA ARG A 282 -10.66 -1.78 -8.63
C ARG A 282 -11.55 -2.81 -9.27
N ALA A 283 -11.10 -3.45 -10.34
CA ALA A 283 -11.83 -4.60 -10.85
C ALA A 283 -11.98 -5.61 -9.69
N ALA A 284 -13.20 -6.05 -9.40
CA ALA A 284 -13.43 -7.16 -8.50
C ALA A 284 -12.75 -8.36 -9.14
N HIS A 285 -11.66 -8.78 -8.51
CA HIS A 285 -10.80 -9.78 -9.09
C HIS A 285 -11.54 -11.13 -9.09
N THR A 286 -11.79 -11.64 -10.28
CA THR A 286 -11.70 -13.09 -10.47
C THR A 286 -10.19 -13.35 -10.55
N PRO A 287 -9.59 -14.13 -9.65
CA PRO A 287 -8.16 -14.41 -9.71
C PRO A 287 -7.77 -14.76 -11.14
N ALA A 288 -6.70 -14.15 -11.67
CA ALA A 288 -6.10 -14.66 -12.91
C ALA A 288 -5.95 -16.18 -12.71
N ALA A 289 -6.47 -16.96 -13.65
CA ALA A 289 -6.47 -18.41 -13.53
C ALA A 289 -5.05 -18.96 -13.72
N GLY A 290 -4.17 -18.73 -12.75
CA GLY A 290 -2.79 -19.15 -12.77
C GLY A 290 -1.82 -18.17 -12.07
N PRO A 291 -0.59 -18.63 -11.80
CA PRO A 291 0.47 -17.77 -11.29
C PRO A 291 0.84 -16.67 -12.29
N LEU A 292 1.18 -15.48 -11.79
CA LEU A 292 1.89 -14.47 -12.57
C LEU A 292 3.38 -14.83 -12.62
N THR A 293 3.97 -14.88 -13.81
CA THR A 293 5.36 -15.33 -14.02
C THR A 293 6.16 -14.36 -14.89
N ILE A 294 7.35 -13.95 -14.45
CA ILE A 294 8.21 -12.97 -15.13
C ILE A 294 9.59 -13.57 -15.41
N ASN A 295 10.04 -13.53 -16.67
CA ASN A 295 11.42 -13.86 -17.06
C ASN A 295 12.29 -12.60 -16.99
N ALA A 296 13.03 -12.42 -15.89
CA ALA A 296 13.81 -11.21 -15.65
C ALA A 296 14.99 -11.09 -16.63
N GLY A 297 15.16 -9.92 -17.22
CA GLY A 297 16.10 -9.63 -18.30
C GLY A 297 15.78 -10.31 -19.64
N GLY A 298 14.72 -11.12 -19.73
CA GLY A 298 14.47 -11.98 -20.88
C GLY A 298 13.18 -11.66 -21.64
N VAL A 299 13.05 -12.28 -22.82
CA VAL A 299 11.79 -12.37 -23.56
C VAL A 299 10.91 -13.47 -22.96
N ALA A 300 9.65 -13.57 -23.40
CA ALA A 300 8.75 -14.64 -22.93
C ALA A 300 9.33 -16.03 -23.23
N GLN A 301 9.24 -16.94 -22.24
CA GLN A 301 9.78 -18.30 -22.30
C GLN A 301 8.84 -19.28 -21.59
N GLY A 302 8.23 -20.19 -22.35
CA GLY A 302 7.22 -21.10 -21.80
C GLY A 302 6.04 -20.33 -21.20
N SER A 303 5.74 -20.57 -19.92
CA SER A 303 4.71 -19.83 -19.19
C SER A 303 5.17 -18.45 -18.70
N PHE A 304 6.47 -18.17 -18.69
CA PHE A 304 7.02 -16.91 -18.19
C PHE A 304 6.85 -15.79 -19.22
N PHE A 305 6.25 -14.67 -18.80
CA PHE A 305 6.14 -13.48 -19.63
C PHE A 305 7.47 -12.75 -19.73
N ALA A 306 7.61 -11.89 -20.73
CA ALA A 306 8.79 -11.04 -20.89
C ALA A 306 8.96 -10.11 -19.67
N ASP A 307 10.20 -9.66 -19.46
CA ASP A 307 10.53 -8.80 -18.33
C ASP A 307 9.73 -7.50 -18.34
N THR A 308 8.89 -7.32 -17.32
CA THR A 308 7.95 -6.20 -17.17
C THR A 308 7.83 -5.82 -15.69
N ASN A 309 7.14 -4.72 -15.40
CA ASN A 309 6.81 -4.28 -14.04
C ASN A 309 8.02 -3.99 -13.15
N PHE A 310 9.12 -3.48 -13.71
CA PHE A 310 10.32 -3.16 -12.95
C PHE A 310 10.78 -1.71 -13.11
N THR A 311 11.61 -1.26 -12.17
CA THR A 311 12.45 -0.06 -12.28
C THR A 311 13.91 -0.42 -11.95
N GLY A 312 14.87 0.26 -12.59
CA GLY A 312 16.29 0.02 -12.36
C GLY A 312 16.82 -1.29 -12.98
N GLY A 313 18.09 -1.59 -12.68
CA GLY A 313 18.81 -2.73 -13.24
C GLY A 313 19.09 -2.64 -14.75
N LYS A 314 19.88 -3.60 -15.24
CA LYS A 314 20.21 -3.82 -16.66
C LYS A 314 20.07 -5.30 -16.97
N THR A 315 19.71 -5.61 -18.21
CA THR A 315 19.68 -6.99 -18.68
C THR A 315 21.09 -7.57 -18.77
N VAL A 316 21.25 -8.81 -18.29
CA VAL A 316 22.42 -9.66 -18.53
C VAL A 316 21.95 -11.03 -19.04
N SER A 317 22.79 -11.70 -19.81
CA SER A 317 22.50 -13.03 -20.35
C SER A 317 23.75 -13.91 -20.45
N THR A 318 23.54 -15.21 -20.61
CA THR A 318 24.58 -16.20 -20.88
C THR A 318 24.08 -17.28 -21.83
N GLU A 319 24.99 -17.85 -22.62
CA GLU A 319 24.71 -19.05 -23.43
C GLU A 319 25.07 -20.36 -22.67
N ALA A 320 25.68 -20.25 -21.50
CA ALA A 320 26.06 -21.41 -20.70
C ALA A 320 24.82 -22.24 -20.30
N ALA A 321 25.01 -23.56 -20.23
CA ALA A 321 24.00 -24.44 -19.66
C ALA A 321 23.82 -24.14 -18.16
N ILE A 322 22.56 -24.08 -17.70
CA ILE A 322 22.22 -23.89 -16.29
C ILE A 322 21.77 -25.23 -15.70
N ASP A 323 22.42 -25.64 -14.63
CA ASP A 323 22.01 -26.79 -13.82
C ASP A 323 20.79 -26.40 -12.97
N THR A 324 19.66 -27.06 -13.23
CA THR A 324 18.36 -26.82 -12.58
C THR A 324 18.00 -27.90 -11.57
N SER A 325 18.96 -28.76 -11.18
CA SER A 325 18.70 -29.90 -10.29
C SER A 325 18.19 -29.55 -8.89
N LEU A 326 18.40 -28.31 -8.44
CA LEU A 326 17.90 -27.79 -7.16
C LEU A 326 16.48 -27.19 -7.26
N ILE A 327 15.93 -27.05 -8.46
CA ILE A 327 14.63 -26.43 -8.67
C ILE A 327 13.50 -27.47 -8.54
N PRO A 328 12.52 -27.26 -7.66
CA PRO A 328 11.36 -28.13 -7.55
C PRO A 328 10.51 -28.16 -8.82
N ALA A 329 9.78 -29.26 -9.04
CA ALA A 329 8.82 -29.33 -10.14
C ALA A 329 7.55 -28.49 -9.85
N PRO A 330 6.96 -27.81 -10.85
CA PRO A 330 7.39 -27.78 -12.25
C PRO A 330 8.58 -26.86 -12.49
N VAL A 331 9.63 -27.39 -13.14
CA VAL A 331 10.87 -26.65 -13.39
C VAL A 331 10.65 -25.65 -14.53
N PRO A 332 10.92 -24.34 -14.33
CA PRO A 332 10.89 -23.35 -15.41
C PRO A 332 11.84 -23.72 -16.57
N PRO A 333 11.56 -23.26 -17.80
CA PRO A 333 12.50 -23.42 -18.90
C PRO A 333 13.89 -22.89 -18.52
N GLN A 334 14.95 -23.62 -18.85
CA GLN A 334 16.32 -23.21 -18.53
C GLN A 334 16.65 -21.79 -19.03
N ALA A 335 16.02 -21.36 -20.13
CA ALA A 335 16.15 -20.02 -20.68
C ALA A 335 15.78 -18.89 -19.68
N VAL A 336 14.92 -19.15 -18.69
CA VAL A 336 14.59 -18.20 -17.61
C VAL A 336 15.83 -17.91 -16.75
N TYR A 337 16.68 -18.91 -16.52
CA TYR A 337 17.92 -18.77 -15.74
C TYR A 337 19.13 -18.31 -16.57
N GLN A 338 18.98 -18.25 -17.89
CA GLN A 338 20.02 -17.76 -18.80
C GLN A 338 19.94 -16.25 -19.01
N THR A 339 18.87 -15.61 -18.55
CA THR A 339 18.71 -14.16 -18.48
C THR A 339 18.54 -13.71 -17.03
N ALA A 340 18.91 -12.46 -16.77
CA ALA A 340 18.63 -11.84 -15.48
C ALA A 340 18.57 -10.32 -15.58
N ARG A 341 17.87 -9.71 -14.61
CA ARG A 341 18.00 -8.28 -14.30
C ARG A 341 19.10 -8.11 -13.25
N ALA A 342 20.18 -7.42 -13.63
CA ALA A 342 21.33 -7.17 -12.78
C ALA A 342 21.43 -5.69 -12.39
N GLY A 343 21.66 -5.40 -11.11
CA GLY A 343 21.62 -4.04 -10.56
C GLY A 343 20.57 -3.88 -9.47
N GLU A 344 20.67 -2.79 -8.74
CA GLU A 344 19.59 -2.31 -7.89
C GLU A 344 18.32 -2.15 -8.74
N SER A 345 17.26 -2.86 -8.33
CA SER A 345 16.02 -2.95 -9.10
C SER A 345 14.82 -3.24 -8.21
N GLN A 346 13.66 -2.75 -8.62
CA GLN A 346 12.37 -3.01 -7.99
C GLN A 346 11.48 -3.71 -9.01
N TYR A 347 10.72 -4.72 -8.60
CA TYR A 347 9.56 -5.24 -9.29
C TYR A 347 8.30 -4.84 -8.52
N THR A 348 7.31 -4.30 -9.20
CA THR A 348 5.99 -4.04 -8.62
C THR A 348 4.99 -4.95 -9.30
N ILE A 349 4.72 -6.07 -8.65
CA ILE A 349 3.73 -7.05 -9.12
C ILE A 349 2.35 -6.47 -8.88
N ARG A 350 1.57 -6.26 -9.94
CA ARG A 350 0.26 -5.59 -9.90
C ARG A 350 -0.88 -6.57 -10.16
N ASP A 351 -2.10 -6.05 -10.06
CA ASP A 351 -3.34 -6.75 -10.39
C ASP A 351 -3.52 -8.05 -9.56
N LEU A 352 -3.11 -7.98 -8.30
CA LEU A 352 -3.39 -9.00 -7.30
C LEU A 352 -4.66 -8.62 -6.53
N VAL A 353 -5.27 -9.60 -5.86
CA VAL A 353 -6.41 -9.37 -4.95
C VAL A 353 -5.88 -8.60 -3.74
N PRO A 354 -6.37 -7.37 -3.47
CA PRO A 354 -5.91 -6.56 -2.34
C PRO A 354 -5.99 -7.31 -1.02
N TYR A 355 -4.96 -7.15 -0.18
CA TYR A 355 -4.79 -7.83 1.12
C TYR A 355 -4.75 -9.36 1.08
N ALA A 356 -4.95 -10.00 -0.08
CA ALA A 356 -4.91 -11.44 -0.18
C ALA A 356 -3.47 -11.95 -0.12
N PRO A 357 -3.26 -13.17 0.39
CA PRO A 357 -1.93 -13.74 0.49
C PRO A 357 -1.50 -14.38 -0.83
N TYR A 358 -0.20 -14.30 -1.07
CA TYR A 358 0.47 -14.86 -2.23
C TYR A 358 1.75 -15.56 -1.82
N ASN A 359 2.05 -16.64 -2.54
CA ASN A 359 3.37 -17.22 -2.57
C ASN A 359 4.20 -16.52 -3.66
N VAL A 360 5.36 -15.99 -3.28
CA VAL A 360 6.31 -15.23 -4.10
C VAL A 360 7.60 -16.05 -4.19
N GLN A 361 7.80 -16.68 -5.35
CA GLN A 361 9.02 -17.42 -5.69
C GLN A 361 9.97 -16.49 -6.41
N LEU A 362 11.20 -16.41 -5.91
CA LEU A 362 12.30 -15.68 -6.53
C LEU A 362 13.30 -16.68 -7.10
N HIS A 363 13.51 -16.60 -8.40
CA HIS A 363 14.41 -17.49 -9.13
C HIS A 363 15.75 -16.81 -9.41
N PHE A 364 16.84 -17.50 -9.13
CA PHE A 364 18.20 -17.00 -9.27
C PHE A 364 19.12 -17.99 -9.97
N ALA A 365 20.07 -17.49 -10.75
CA ALA A 365 21.24 -18.25 -11.19
C ALA A 365 22.46 -17.33 -11.28
N GLU A 366 23.53 -17.65 -10.56
CA GLU A 366 24.77 -16.88 -10.64
C GLU A 366 25.54 -17.24 -11.92
N THR A 367 25.59 -16.32 -12.87
CA THR A 367 26.23 -16.54 -14.18
C THR A 367 27.47 -15.68 -14.40
N GLN A 368 27.81 -14.77 -13.49
CA GLN A 368 28.82 -13.74 -13.71
C GLN A 368 30.05 -13.92 -12.81
N VAL A 369 29.88 -14.08 -11.50
CA VAL A 369 31.00 -14.23 -10.54
C VAL A 369 31.45 -15.69 -10.41
N ASN A 370 32.63 -15.92 -9.81
CA ASN A 370 33.28 -17.24 -9.80
C ASN A 370 33.49 -17.85 -8.41
N GLY A 371 33.12 -17.14 -7.34
CA GLY A 371 33.22 -17.64 -5.97
C GLY A 371 32.19 -17.05 -5.02
N PRO A 372 32.03 -17.67 -3.83
CA PRO A 372 31.15 -17.18 -2.79
C PRO A 372 31.65 -15.84 -2.24
N GLY A 373 30.73 -15.00 -1.79
CA GLY A 373 30.95 -13.68 -1.20
C GLY A 373 31.15 -12.54 -2.19
N GLU A 374 31.42 -12.85 -3.47
CA GLU A 374 31.62 -11.85 -4.52
C GLU A 374 30.35 -11.03 -4.78
N ARG A 375 29.19 -11.69 -4.79
CA ARG A 375 27.88 -11.05 -4.87
C ARG A 375 27.09 -11.32 -3.59
N ARG A 376 26.75 -10.25 -2.89
CA ARG A 376 25.79 -10.26 -1.78
C ARG A 376 24.83 -9.11 -1.96
N PHE A 377 23.54 -9.38 -1.78
CA PHE A 377 22.50 -8.36 -1.86
C PHE A 377 21.36 -8.70 -0.90
N SER A 378 20.51 -7.73 -0.61
CA SER A 378 19.27 -7.99 0.13
C SER A 378 18.10 -7.97 -0.83
N VAL A 379 17.06 -8.73 -0.49
CA VAL A 379 15.76 -8.64 -1.12
C VAL A 379 14.75 -8.24 -0.06
N THR A 380 13.94 -7.22 -0.36
CA THR A 380 12.74 -6.93 0.41
C THR A 380 11.49 -7.26 -0.38
N ILE A 381 10.45 -7.79 0.28
CA ILE A 381 9.10 -7.91 -0.25
C ILE A 381 8.19 -7.00 0.59
N ASN A 382 7.47 -6.07 -0.05
CA ASN A 382 6.67 -5.04 0.62
C ASN A 382 7.46 -4.32 1.74
N SER A 383 8.67 -3.87 1.38
CA SER A 383 9.64 -3.22 2.28
C SER A 383 10.16 -4.07 3.44
N GLN A 384 9.69 -5.31 3.61
CA GLN A 384 10.25 -6.25 4.58
C GLN A 384 11.43 -7.01 4.01
N THR A 385 12.55 -7.07 4.74
CA THR A 385 13.71 -7.85 4.31
C THR A 385 13.41 -9.34 4.43
N VAL A 386 13.36 -10.03 3.29
CA VAL A 386 13.14 -11.49 3.22
C VAL A 386 14.43 -12.27 2.97
N LEU A 387 15.42 -11.60 2.35
CA LEU A 387 16.77 -12.10 2.16
C LEU A 387 17.75 -11.00 2.55
N ASN A 388 18.67 -11.27 3.45
CA ASN A 388 19.72 -10.32 3.82
C ASN A 388 21.09 -10.87 3.41
N ARG A 389 21.88 -10.06 2.69
CA ARG A 389 23.21 -10.45 2.14
C ARG A 389 23.23 -11.80 1.40
N PHE A 390 22.15 -12.13 0.71
CA PHE A 390 22.01 -13.36 -0.07
C PHE A 390 23.10 -13.50 -1.12
N ASP A 391 23.67 -14.70 -1.16
CA ASP A 391 24.74 -15.12 -2.05
C ASP A 391 24.25 -16.33 -2.84
N ILE A 392 23.89 -16.08 -4.10
CA ILE A 392 23.37 -17.10 -5.02
C ILE A 392 24.41 -18.20 -5.22
N PHE A 393 25.70 -17.86 -5.32
CA PHE A 393 26.76 -18.85 -5.58
C PHE A 393 26.88 -19.81 -4.39
N ALA A 394 26.91 -19.27 -3.17
CA ALA A 394 26.98 -20.08 -1.96
C ALA A 394 25.72 -20.93 -1.77
N ALA A 395 24.54 -20.35 -1.99
CA ALA A 395 23.27 -21.03 -1.79
C ALA A 395 23.03 -22.14 -2.83
N ALA A 396 23.31 -21.88 -4.12
CA ALA A 396 23.17 -22.87 -5.19
C ALA A 396 24.35 -23.86 -5.27
N GLY A 397 25.44 -23.61 -4.54
CA GLY A 397 26.63 -24.47 -4.53
C GLY A 397 27.46 -24.40 -5.82
N GLY A 398 27.52 -23.22 -6.47
CA GLY A 398 28.38 -22.95 -7.61
C GLY A 398 27.78 -22.02 -8.68
N LYS A 399 28.63 -21.64 -9.65
CA LYS A 399 28.24 -20.89 -10.86
C LYS A 399 27.36 -21.73 -11.77
N ASN A 400 26.46 -21.07 -12.51
CA ASN A 400 25.54 -21.69 -13.47
C ASN A 400 24.63 -22.76 -12.86
N LYS A 401 24.30 -22.60 -11.58
CA LYS A 401 23.31 -23.40 -10.87
C LYS A 401 22.13 -22.52 -10.49
N ALA A 402 20.94 -23.02 -10.75
CA ALA A 402 19.70 -22.34 -10.40
C ALA A 402 19.32 -22.65 -8.94
N ILE A 403 18.75 -21.66 -8.26
CA ILE A 403 18.09 -21.81 -6.96
C ILE A 403 16.81 -20.98 -6.92
N GLU A 404 15.85 -21.44 -6.13
CA GLU A 404 14.58 -20.77 -5.85
C GLU A 404 14.50 -20.45 -4.36
N GLU A 405 14.07 -19.24 -4.03
CA GLU A 405 13.70 -18.84 -2.67
C GLU A 405 12.20 -18.53 -2.63
N ASN A 406 11.50 -19.06 -1.63
CA ASN A 406 10.04 -19.03 -1.55
C ASN A 406 9.58 -18.21 -0.34
N PHE A 407 8.74 -17.22 -0.57
CA PHE A 407 8.21 -16.34 0.47
C PHE A 407 6.69 -16.25 0.36
N LYS A 408 6.05 -15.86 1.46
CA LYS A 408 4.66 -15.42 1.43
C LYS A 408 4.58 -13.93 1.70
N ALA A 409 3.71 -13.26 0.96
CA ALA A 409 3.40 -11.87 1.17
C ALA A 409 1.94 -11.61 0.84
N ASN A 410 1.32 -10.69 1.55
CA ASN A 410 0.00 -10.20 1.18
C ASN A 410 0.18 -9.08 0.16
N ALA A 411 -0.71 -9.03 -0.83
CA ALA A 411 -0.79 -7.84 -1.64
C ALA A 411 -1.18 -6.65 -0.75
N ASP A 412 -0.69 -5.45 -1.07
CA ASP A 412 -1.10 -4.22 -0.40
C ASP A 412 -2.57 -3.89 -0.69
N GLU A 413 -3.03 -2.77 -0.15
CA GLU A 413 -4.38 -2.23 -0.35
C GLU A 413 -4.73 -1.93 -1.81
N TYR A 414 -3.73 -1.79 -2.66
CA TYR A 414 -3.87 -1.55 -4.09
C TYR A 414 -3.74 -2.84 -4.92
N GLY A 415 -3.49 -3.99 -4.29
CA GLY A 415 -3.29 -5.25 -4.99
C GLY A 415 -1.87 -5.39 -5.56
N ASN A 416 -0.86 -4.80 -4.91
CA ASN A 416 0.54 -4.93 -5.31
C ASN A 416 1.38 -5.77 -4.36
N ILE A 417 2.39 -6.43 -4.90
CA ILE A 417 3.55 -6.93 -4.16
C ILE A 417 4.82 -6.31 -4.73
N VAL A 418 5.60 -5.65 -3.89
CA VAL A 418 6.83 -4.98 -4.30
C VAL A 418 8.05 -5.81 -3.90
N VAL A 419 8.84 -6.25 -4.87
CA VAL A 419 10.11 -6.97 -4.64
C VAL A 419 11.28 -6.05 -4.99
N GLN A 420 12.09 -5.67 -4.01
CA GLN A 420 13.24 -4.79 -4.21
C GLN A 420 14.55 -5.52 -3.94
N LEU A 421 15.53 -5.36 -4.83
CA LEU A 421 16.88 -5.87 -4.70
C LEU A 421 17.85 -4.72 -4.41
N THR A 422 18.63 -4.83 -3.33
CA THR A 422 19.59 -3.79 -2.92
C THR A 422 21.00 -4.37 -2.72
N PRO A 423 22.05 -3.77 -3.32
CA PRO A 423 23.42 -4.27 -3.20
C PRO A 423 23.91 -4.33 -1.74
N ARG A 424 24.73 -5.34 -1.42
CA ARG A 424 25.48 -5.47 -0.15
C ARG A 424 26.96 -5.85 -0.37
N ALA A 425 27.40 -5.88 -1.63
CA ALA A 425 28.77 -6.13 -2.07
C ALA A 425 29.03 -5.38 -3.40
N PRO A 426 30.29 -5.29 -3.89
CA PRO A 426 30.59 -4.60 -5.15
C PRO A 426 29.89 -5.17 -6.37
N ALA A 427 29.73 -6.50 -6.44
CA ALA A 427 28.97 -7.12 -7.50
C ALA A 427 27.46 -6.88 -7.27
N GLN A 428 26.80 -6.37 -8.30
CA GLN A 428 25.41 -5.90 -8.26
C GLN A 428 24.37 -7.01 -7.98
N PRO A 429 23.17 -6.75 -7.46
CA PRO A 429 22.13 -7.78 -7.33
C PRO A 429 21.79 -8.45 -8.67
N LEU A 430 21.23 -9.65 -8.64
CA LEU A 430 20.80 -10.39 -9.83
C LEU A 430 19.51 -11.16 -9.51
N ILE A 431 18.52 -11.15 -10.41
CA ILE A 431 17.32 -12.02 -10.38
C ILE A 431 16.99 -12.53 -11.77
N SER A 432 16.66 -13.82 -11.89
CA SER A 432 16.38 -14.51 -13.16
C SER A 432 14.89 -14.64 -13.46
N GLY A 433 14.04 -14.74 -12.42
CA GLY A 433 12.60 -14.76 -12.64
C GLY A 433 11.79 -14.64 -11.35
N LEU A 434 10.50 -14.41 -11.51
CA LEU A 434 9.55 -14.30 -10.40
C LEU A 434 8.30 -15.13 -10.71
N VAL A 435 7.73 -15.79 -9.70
CA VAL A 435 6.41 -16.43 -9.78
C VAL A 435 5.59 -15.96 -8.58
N VAL A 436 4.42 -15.39 -8.83
CA VAL A 436 3.49 -14.94 -7.79
C VAL A 436 2.18 -15.69 -7.95
N SER A 437 1.79 -16.46 -6.96
CA SER A 437 0.60 -17.33 -6.99
C SER A 437 -0.26 -17.12 -5.76
N GLN A 438 -1.57 -16.99 -5.96
CA GLN A 438 -2.49 -16.78 -4.84
C GLN A 438 -2.49 -18.03 -3.93
N THR A 439 -2.45 -17.80 -2.62
CA THR A 439 -2.59 -18.87 -1.62
C THR A 439 -3.81 -18.59 -0.73
N THR A 440 -4.17 -19.56 0.11
CA THR A 440 -5.18 -19.39 1.18
C THR A 440 -4.52 -19.19 2.55
N ASP A 441 -3.20 -19.35 2.60
CA ASP A 441 -2.41 -19.19 3.81
C ASP A 441 -2.10 -17.71 4.04
N ASN A 442 -2.80 -17.10 4.98
CA ASN A 442 -2.78 -15.67 5.28
C ASN A 442 -1.59 -15.23 6.13
N GLU A 443 -0.66 -16.12 6.48
CA GLU A 443 0.55 -15.71 7.20
C GLU A 443 1.56 -15.19 6.17
N PRO A 444 1.73 -13.86 6.00
CA PRO A 444 2.93 -13.36 5.34
C PRO A 444 4.09 -13.91 6.15
N THR A 445 4.92 -14.75 5.55
CA THR A 445 6.21 -15.06 6.11
C THR A 445 7.02 -13.79 5.92
N SER A 446 6.85 -12.81 6.81
CA SER A 446 7.98 -11.96 7.18
C SER A 446 9.12 -12.94 7.40
N GLY A 447 10.22 -12.80 6.66
CA GLY A 447 11.42 -13.51 7.06
C GLY A 447 11.62 -13.30 8.56
N PRO A 448 12.07 -14.31 9.31
CA PRO A 448 12.13 -14.19 10.76
C PRO A 448 12.94 -12.96 11.17
N VAL A 449 12.40 -12.14 12.07
CA VAL A 449 13.17 -11.05 12.67
C VAL A 449 14.10 -11.69 13.71
N LEU A 450 15.39 -11.76 13.41
CA LEU A 450 16.41 -12.40 14.25
C LEU A 450 17.39 -11.35 14.81
N LEU A 451 17.35 -11.09 16.12
CA LEU A 451 18.15 -10.05 16.79
C LEU A 451 19.16 -10.65 17.78
N ASP A 452 20.44 -10.27 17.66
CA ASP A 452 21.50 -10.51 18.65
C ASP A 452 21.51 -9.36 19.67
N SER A 453 20.98 -9.63 20.86
CA SER A 453 20.71 -8.60 21.87
C SER A 453 21.99 -8.10 22.52
N GLY A 454 22.34 -6.84 22.30
CA GLY A 454 23.58 -6.24 22.78
C GLY A 454 24.84 -6.75 22.07
N GLY A 455 24.67 -7.53 21.01
CA GLY A 455 25.74 -8.05 20.17
C GLY A 455 25.80 -7.40 18.79
N GLY A 456 26.54 -8.06 17.91
CA GLY A 456 26.75 -7.61 16.53
C GLY A 456 26.00 -8.50 15.55
N GLU A 457 26.20 -8.28 14.26
CA GLU A 457 25.68 -9.22 13.26
C GLU A 457 26.43 -10.56 13.32
N VAL A 458 25.69 -11.66 13.45
CA VAL A 458 26.22 -13.02 13.46
C VAL A 458 25.29 -14.01 12.76
N GLY A 459 25.78 -14.68 11.72
CA GLY A 459 24.96 -15.59 10.93
C GLY A 459 23.73 -14.87 10.34
N ASN A 460 22.54 -15.38 10.63
CA ASN A 460 21.27 -14.76 10.22
C ASN A 460 20.73 -13.75 11.24
N PHE A 461 21.38 -13.59 12.40
CA PHE A 461 21.01 -12.61 13.41
C PHE A 461 21.68 -11.27 13.09
N ILE A 462 20.90 -10.20 13.10
CA ILE A 462 21.42 -8.84 13.01
C ILE A 462 21.71 -8.29 14.41
N ALA A 463 22.56 -7.27 14.50
CA ALA A 463 22.69 -6.50 15.74
C ALA A 463 21.31 -5.99 16.16
N ASP A 464 21.02 -6.01 17.45
CA ASP A 464 19.69 -5.64 17.89
C ASP A 464 19.31 -4.19 17.55
N THR A 465 18.12 -4.06 16.99
CA THR A 465 17.48 -2.78 16.64
C THR A 465 16.19 -2.62 17.45
N ASP A 466 15.56 -1.44 17.34
CA ASP A 466 14.19 -1.22 17.82
C ASP A 466 13.96 -1.44 19.31
N PHE A 467 15.00 -1.16 20.12
CA PHE A 467 14.94 -1.23 21.57
C PHE A 467 15.04 0.16 22.21
N SER A 468 14.53 0.24 23.43
CA SER A 468 14.79 1.34 24.37
C SER A 468 15.25 0.79 25.71
N GLY A 469 16.21 1.47 26.34
CA GLY A 469 16.81 1.04 27.60
C GLY A 469 17.79 -0.12 27.46
N GLY A 470 18.17 -0.68 28.62
CA GLY A 470 19.21 -1.69 28.75
C GLY A 470 20.64 -1.18 28.49
N ASN A 471 21.61 -2.01 28.88
CA ASN A 471 23.04 -1.86 28.68
C ASN A 471 23.57 -3.14 28.00
N GLN A 472 24.72 -3.04 27.35
CA GLN A 472 25.35 -4.17 26.67
C GLN A 472 26.37 -4.86 27.57
N ALA A 473 26.49 -6.18 27.45
CA ALA A 473 27.59 -6.96 28.00
C ALA A 473 27.89 -8.14 27.08
N SER A 474 29.12 -8.67 27.15
CA SER A 474 29.51 -9.84 26.37
C SER A 474 30.54 -10.71 27.11
N SER A 475 30.67 -11.96 26.66
CA SER A 475 31.59 -12.97 27.18
C SER A 475 32.09 -13.88 26.06
N PHE A 476 33.38 -14.20 26.07
CA PHE A 476 33.96 -15.17 25.12
C PHE A 476 33.90 -16.62 25.62
N ALA A 477 33.25 -16.88 26.76
CA ALA A 477 33.14 -18.24 27.30
C ALA A 477 32.32 -19.13 26.35
N PRO A 478 32.71 -20.40 26.15
CA PRO A 478 31.87 -21.36 25.44
C PRO A 478 30.51 -21.50 26.12
N VAL A 479 29.44 -21.47 25.32
CA VAL A 479 28.06 -21.67 25.76
C VAL A 479 27.58 -23.07 25.38
N ASP A 480 27.03 -23.80 26.35
CA ASP A 480 26.32 -25.07 26.14
C ASP A 480 24.92 -24.78 25.56
N THR A 481 24.68 -25.18 24.31
CA THR A 481 23.41 -24.98 23.59
C THR A 481 22.55 -26.26 23.54
N SER A 482 22.82 -27.26 24.38
CA SER A 482 22.11 -28.55 24.38
C SER A 482 20.61 -28.48 24.66
N LEU A 483 20.10 -27.35 25.17
CA LEU A 483 18.67 -27.12 25.43
C LEU A 483 17.98 -26.28 24.33
N ILE A 484 18.70 -25.90 23.28
CA ILE A 484 18.18 -25.06 22.19
C ILE A 484 17.68 -25.95 21.06
N SER A 485 16.50 -25.63 20.53
CA SER A 485 15.91 -26.39 19.42
C SER A 485 16.64 -26.12 18.11
N SER A 486 16.61 -27.09 17.19
CA SER A 486 17.20 -26.93 15.85
C SER A 486 16.28 -26.07 14.94
N PRO A 487 16.80 -25.12 14.14
CA PRO A 487 18.23 -24.80 13.98
C PRO A 487 18.79 -23.94 15.13
N VAL A 488 19.93 -24.35 15.66
CA VAL A 488 20.58 -23.66 16.78
C VAL A 488 21.22 -22.34 16.29
N PRO A 489 20.94 -21.18 16.93
CA PRO A 489 21.60 -19.92 16.61
C PRO A 489 23.13 -20.00 16.75
N PRO A 490 23.89 -19.15 16.04
CA PRO A 490 25.33 -19.04 16.23
C PRO A 490 25.68 -18.79 17.70
N GLN A 491 26.77 -19.41 18.18
CA GLN A 491 27.19 -19.30 19.59
C GLN A 491 27.34 -17.83 20.05
N ALA A 492 27.71 -16.93 19.13
CA ALA A 492 27.89 -15.51 19.47
C ALA A 492 26.59 -14.84 19.96
N VAL A 493 25.41 -15.28 19.49
CA VAL A 493 24.11 -14.77 19.96
C VAL A 493 23.95 -14.98 21.47
N PHE A 494 24.50 -16.08 22.00
CA PHE A 494 24.45 -16.39 23.44
C PHE A 494 25.62 -15.79 24.22
N GLN A 495 26.58 -15.17 23.53
CA GLN A 495 27.78 -14.57 24.13
C GLN A 495 27.62 -13.05 24.31
N SER A 496 26.60 -12.45 23.73
CA SER A 496 26.13 -11.08 23.96
C SER A 496 24.86 -11.06 24.79
N GLU A 497 24.63 -9.92 25.45
CA GLU A 497 23.34 -9.62 26.07
C GLU A 497 23.04 -8.13 26.14
N ARG A 498 21.73 -7.85 26.17
CA ARG A 498 21.19 -6.61 26.72
C ARG A 498 20.66 -6.87 28.12
N TRP A 499 21.18 -6.16 29.12
CA TRP A 499 20.78 -6.28 30.52
C TRP A 499 20.25 -4.95 31.08
N ALA A 500 19.57 -4.97 32.23
CA ALA A 500 18.74 -3.87 32.75
C ALA A 500 17.41 -3.71 32.01
N PRO A 501 16.39 -3.07 32.62
CA PRO A 501 15.08 -2.94 32.01
C PRO A 501 15.14 -2.35 30.61
N SER A 502 14.50 -3.03 29.68
CA SER A 502 14.49 -2.69 28.26
C SER A 502 13.15 -3.05 27.63
N THR A 503 12.85 -2.42 26.50
CA THR A 503 11.68 -2.72 25.68
C THR A 503 12.11 -2.82 24.22
N TYR A 504 11.76 -3.91 23.56
CA TYR A 504 11.85 -4.06 22.11
C TYR A 504 10.47 -3.79 21.50
N THR A 505 10.39 -2.92 20.50
CA THR A 505 9.18 -2.61 19.74
C THR A 505 9.42 -3.04 18.29
N ILE A 506 9.20 -4.32 18.02
CA ILE A 506 9.53 -4.92 16.72
C ILE A 506 8.34 -4.69 15.80
N GLY A 507 8.53 -3.87 14.76
CA GLY A 507 7.47 -3.47 13.83
C GLY A 507 7.56 -4.14 12.46
N GLY A 508 6.63 -3.75 11.59
CA GLY A 508 6.58 -4.15 10.19
C GLY A 508 5.53 -5.21 9.90
N PHE A 509 4.96 -5.89 10.90
CA PHE A 509 3.96 -6.94 10.72
C PHE A 509 2.61 -6.37 10.28
N THR A 510 1.77 -7.20 9.68
CA THR A 510 0.38 -6.82 9.40
C THR A 510 -0.41 -6.78 10.72
N PRO A 511 -1.17 -5.72 11.03
CA PRO A 511 -1.98 -5.68 12.25
C PRO A 511 -2.89 -6.90 12.39
N GLY A 512 -2.87 -7.54 13.56
CA GLY A 512 -3.71 -8.70 13.86
C GLY A 512 -3.15 -10.06 13.43
N THR A 513 -2.01 -10.15 12.74
CA THR A 513 -1.36 -11.45 12.43
C THR A 513 -0.72 -12.07 13.66
N ARG A 514 -0.59 -13.40 13.67
CA ARG A 514 -0.11 -14.16 14.83
C ARG A 514 1.30 -14.68 14.57
N HIS A 515 2.22 -14.35 15.46
CA HIS A 515 3.63 -14.67 15.34
C HIS A 515 4.12 -15.55 16.49
N THR A 516 5.14 -16.35 16.18
CA THR A 516 5.91 -17.09 17.18
C THR A 516 7.12 -16.28 17.62
N VAL A 517 7.11 -15.86 18.88
CA VAL A 517 8.19 -15.10 19.51
C VAL A 517 9.06 -16.06 20.32
N THR A 518 10.30 -16.28 19.87
CA THR A 518 11.31 -17.06 20.59
C THR A 518 12.29 -16.11 21.27
N LEU A 519 12.45 -16.26 22.58
CA LEU A 519 13.39 -15.49 23.39
C LEU A 519 14.55 -16.39 23.81
N TYR A 520 15.77 -15.96 23.51
CA TYR A 520 16.99 -16.70 23.82
C TYR A 520 17.70 -16.08 25.02
N PHE A 521 18.11 -16.92 25.97
CA PHE A 521 18.79 -16.49 27.19
C PHE A 521 20.03 -17.32 27.47
N ASN A 522 21.09 -16.66 27.93
CA ASN A 522 22.24 -17.30 28.55
C ASN A 522 22.70 -16.47 29.77
N GLU A 523 22.97 -17.11 30.90
CA GLU A 523 23.56 -16.41 32.06
C GLU A 523 25.09 -16.40 31.97
N ILE A 524 25.70 -15.22 31.81
CA ILE A 524 27.15 -15.03 31.71
C ILE A 524 27.77 -14.46 32.99
N TYR A 525 26.97 -14.02 33.96
CA TYR A 525 27.45 -13.39 35.19
C TYR A 525 27.29 -14.34 36.39
N TRP A 526 26.05 -14.65 36.76
CA TRP A 526 25.71 -15.46 37.93
C TRP A 526 25.89 -16.96 37.71
N SER A 527 26.07 -17.71 38.79
CA SER A 527 26.33 -19.16 38.71
C SER A 527 25.46 -20.02 39.63
N GLN A 528 24.62 -19.40 40.46
CA GLN A 528 23.68 -20.08 41.34
C GLN A 528 22.24 -19.68 41.00
N PRO A 529 21.26 -20.59 41.16
CA PRO A 529 19.85 -20.26 41.05
C PRO A 529 19.47 -19.10 41.98
N THR A 530 18.39 -18.40 41.63
CA THR A 530 17.78 -17.26 42.33
C THR A 530 18.64 -16.00 42.42
N GLN A 531 19.85 -15.98 41.87
CA GLN A 531 20.68 -14.76 41.89
C GLN A 531 20.15 -13.67 40.96
N ARG A 532 19.49 -14.06 39.86
CA ARG A 532 18.77 -13.16 38.95
C ARG A 532 17.37 -13.71 38.71
N GLN A 533 16.37 -12.88 38.91
CA GLN A 533 14.96 -13.20 38.69
C GLN A 533 14.27 -11.99 38.09
N PHE A 534 13.73 -12.16 36.87
CA PHE A 534 13.11 -11.07 36.14
C PHE A 534 11.81 -11.46 35.44
N ASN A 535 11.03 -10.47 35.00
CA ASN A 535 9.78 -10.74 34.29
C ASN A 535 9.94 -10.36 32.82
N VAL A 536 9.16 -11.04 31.97
CA VAL A 536 9.02 -10.68 30.56
C VAL A 536 7.55 -10.49 30.25
N LEU A 537 7.23 -9.42 29.54
CA LEU A 537 5.91 -9.14 29.00
C LEU A 537 5.98 -9.11 27.48
N ILE A 538 4.94 -9.61 26.82
CA ILE A 538 4.72 -9.46 25.38
C ILE A 538 3.37 -8.79 25.17
N ASN A 539 3.35 -7.68 24.43
CA ASN A 539 2.17 -6.83 24.22
C ASN A 539 1.46 -6.47 25.53
N GLY A 540 2.24 -6.13 26.56
CA GLY A 540 1.74 -5.79 27.90
C GLY A 540 1.25 -6.99 28.74
N SER A 541 1.21 -8.20 28.18
CA SER A 541 0.84 -9.41 28.91
C SER A 541 2.09 -10.09 29.48
N GLN A 542 2.13 -10.34 30.79
CA GLN A 542 3.28 -11.01 31.42
C GLN A 542 3.32 -12.50 31.03
N VAL A 543 4.40 -12.89 30.34
CA VAL A 543 4.60 -14.26 29.82
C VAL A 543 5.62 -15.05 30.66
N LEU A 544 6.56 -14.37 31.31
CA LEU A 544 7.49 -14.97 32.27
C LEU A 544 7.48 -14.20 33.59
N THR A 545 7.47 -14.94 34.70
CA THR A 545 7.42 -14.38 36.07
C THR A 545 8.63 -14.86 36.87
N ASN A 546 9.43 -13.93 37.39
CA ASN A 546 10.66 -14.21 38.17
C ASN A 546 11.57 -15.27 37.50
N PHE A 547 11.69 -15.18 36.18
CA PHE A 547 12.47 -16.07 35.34
C PHE A 547 13.93 -16.13 35.80
N ASP A 548 14.41 -17.34 36.04
CA ASP A 548 15.72 -17.66 36.56
C ASP A 548 16.44 -18.59 35.59
N ILE A 549 17.34 -18.01 34.80
CA ILE A 549 18.07 -18.74 33.75
C ILE A 549 18.88 -19.88 34.36
N VAL A 550 19.62 -19.65 35.44
CA VAL A 550 20.45 -20.68 36.09
C VAL A 550 19.59 -21.73 36.78
N GLY A 551 18.45 -21.32 37.36
CA GLY A 551 17.46 -22.24 37.89
C GLY A 551 16.90 -23.20 36.82
N MET A 552 16.72 -22.71 35.60
CA MET A 552 16.23 -23.49 34.45
C MET A 552 17.30 -24.40 33.84
N THR A 553 18.49 -23.86 33.62
CA THR A 553 19.56 -24.56 32.88
C THR A 553 20.43 -25.44 33.79
N GLY A 554 20.45 -25.15 35.09
CA GLY A 554 21.30 -25.79 36.09
C GLY A 554 22.75 -25.27 36.10
N ALA A 555 23.13 -24.36 35.20
CA ALA A 555 24.50 -23.86 35.11
C ALA A 555 24.62 -22.48 34.44
N LYS A 556 25.68 -21.76 34.81
CA LYS A 556 26.19 -20.60 34.06
C LYS A 556 26.69 -21.05 32.67
N ASN A 557 26.61 -20.17 31.67
CA ASN A 557 27.04 -20.43 30.28
C ASN A 557 26.32 -21.62 29.63
N LYS A 558 25.04 -21.82 29.98
CA LYS A 558 24.17 -22.79 29.34
C LYS A 558 22.92 -22.04 28.88
N ALA A 559 22.61 -22.16 27.60
CA ALA A 559 21.53 -21.41 26.97
C ALA A 559 20.18 -22.10 27.16
N VAL A 560 19.11 -21.31 27.16
CA VAL A 560 17.71 -21.76 27.12
C VAL A 560 16.90 -20.85 26.21
N GLU A 561 15.83 -21.38 25.62
CA GLU A 561 14.87 -20.64 24.82
C GLU A 561 13.47 -20.76 25.41
N GLU A 562 12.65 -19.73 25.24
CA GLU A 562 11.22 -19.75 25.57
C GLU A 562 10.42 -19.23 24.39
N GLN A 563 9.31 -19.91 24.06
CA GLN A 563 8.49 -19.61 22.89
C GLN A 563 7.08 -19.18 23.30
N PHE A 564 6.61 -18.10 22.67
CA PHE A 564 5.29 -17.53 22.93
C PHE A 564 4.56 -17.23 21.62
N GLN A 565 3.23 -17.27 21.69
CA GLN A 565 2.37 -16.82 20.61
C GLN A 565 1.94 -15.38 20.89
N ALA A 566 2.13 -14.48 19.94
CA ALA A 566 1.78 -13.07 20.08
C ALA A 566 1.11 -12.54 18.82
N THR A 567 0.14 -11.63 18.98
CA THR A 567 -0.57 -11.02 17.85
C THR A 567 -0.05 -9.60 17.63
N ALA A 568 0.30 -9.25 16.39
CA ALA A 568 0.73 -7.90 16.04
C ALA A 568 -0.36 -6.89 16.43
N ASN A 569 0.02 -5.81 17.11
CA ASN A 569 -0.91 -4.78 17.56
C ASN A 569 -1.50 -3.99 16.36
N SER A 570 -2.35 -3.00 16.62
CA SER A 570 -2.95 -2.16 15.57
C SER A 570 -1.94 -1.39 14.72
N GLU A 571 -0.69 -1.25 15.17
CA GLU A 571 0.41 -0.61 14.47
C GLU A 571 1.34 -1.62 13.78
N GLY A 572 0.99 -2.92 13.78
CA GLY A 572 1.82 -3.95 13.17
C GLY A 572 3.07 -4.30 13.99
N GLN A 573 3.00 -4.20 15.31
CA GLN A 573 4.16 -4.40 16.19
C GLN A 573 3.97 -5.54 17.20
N ILE A 574 5.09 -6.15 17.59
CA ILE A 574 5.25 -6.99 18.76
C ILE A 574 6.14 -6.28 19.77
N VAL A 575 5.61 -6.00 20.97
CA VAL A 575 6.31 -5.28 22.03
C VAL A 575 6.77 -6.25 23.11
N ILE A 576 8.07 -6.40 23.31
CA ILE A 576 8.68 -7.29 24.30
C ILE A 576 9.32 -6.43 25.39
N GLN A 577 8.86 -6.57 26.63
CA GLN A 577 9.36 -5.78 27.76
C GLN A 577 10.04 -6.66 28.80
N LEU A 578 11.26 -6.27 29.16
CA LEU A 578 12.05 -6.88 30.20
C LEU A 578 12.00 -6.01 31.45
N THR A 579 11.44 -6.53 32.54
CA THR A 579 11.24 -5.76 33.77
C THR A 579 11.87 -6.46 34.98
N ARG A 580 12.17 -5.68 36.03
CA ARG A 580 12.73 -6.23 37.27
C ARG A 580 11.75 -7.20 37.92
N GLY A 581 12.24 -8.37 38.28
CA GLY A 581 11.54 -9.32 39.14
C GLY A 581 12.07 -9.21 40.58
N ALA A 582 12.12 -10.35 41.26
CA ALA A 582 12.49 -10.42 42.66
C ALA A 582 13.96 -10.05 42.93
N ARG A 583 14.88 -10.28 41.98
CA ARG A 583 16.33 -10.12 42.20
C ARG A 583 17.09 -9.70 40.94
N ASP A 584 17.98 -8.72 41.12
CA ASP A 584 18.89 -8.18 40.10
C ASP A 584 18.18 -7.68 38.83
N GLN A 585 18.94 -7.36 37.78
CA GLN A 585 18.46 -6.79 36.52
C GLN A 585 17.94 -7.87 35.54
N PRO A 586 16.96 -7.55 34.68
CA PRO A 586 16.59 -8.44 33.58
C PRO A 586 17.68 -8.51 32.50
N LYS A 587 17.61 -9.53 31.62
CA LYS A 587 18.52 -9.66 30.47
C LYS A 587 17.94 -10.53 29.36
N ILE A 588 18.46 -10.37 28.15
CA ILE A 588 18.17 -11.21 26.98
C ILE A 588 19.40 -11.31 26.06
N SER A 589 19.58 -12.47 25.43
CA SER A 589 20.69 -12.76 24.52
C SER A 589 20.28 -12.67 23.05
N GLY A 590 19.06 -13.10 22.70
CA GLY A 590 18.55 -12.93 21.34
C GLY A 590 17.05 -13.03 21.24
N ILE A 591 16.50 -12.59 20.11
CA ILE A 591 15.06 -12.61 19.81
C ILE A 591 14.85 -13.18 18.41
N ALA A 592 13.86 -14.05 18.24
CA ALA A 592 13.30 -14.40 16.94
C ALA A 592 11.79 -14.10 16.92
N VAL A 593 11.29 -13.41 15.89
CA VAL A 593 9.84 -13.27 15.62
C VAL A 593 9.57 -13.85 14.25
N ASN A 594 8.77 -14.92 14.21
CA ASN A 594 8.41 -15.68 13.00
C ASN A 594 6.93 -15.51 12.70
#